data_AF-A0A0L9V3Q7-F1
#
_entry.id   AF-A0A0L9V3Q7-F1
#
_cell.length_a   1.000
_cell.length_b   1.000
_cell.length_c   1.000
_cell.angle_alpha   90.00
_cell.angle_beta   90.00
_cell.angle_gamma   90.00
#
_symmetry.space_group_name_H-M   'P 1'
#
loop_
_entity.id
_entity.type
_entity.pdbx_description
1 polymer ?
#
loop_
_entity_poly.entity_id
_entity_poly.type
_entity_poly.pdbx_seq_one_letter_code
_entity_poly.pdbx_strand_id
1 'polypeptide(L)'
;MEERADFGDVENVLCMPGGHFQRNRNGVVVNIRRVDLIPLAKYWMAFSHANIQPCSHVSDITVSRALLLYCVLRGMSINIGQVIANEIQVCANTMNNKAPLGHPSLITHLCELVGVNISAPPFERHRKAIDEAYYKQYCGGDEAAQLVPARRPRRGRRPPHG
;
A
#
# COMPACT_ATOMS: atom_id res chain seq x y z
N MET A 1 -6.11 -1.69 -14.98
CA MET A 1 -4.71 -2.16 -14.79
C MET A 1 -4.75 -3.54 -14.13
N GLU A 2 -5.52 -4.48 -14.68
CA GLU A 2 -5.64 -5.86 -14.18
C GLU A 2 -5.31 -6.84 -15.32
N GLU A 3 -4.37 -6.47 -16.18
CA GLU A 3 -3.86 -7.35 -17.22
C GLU A 3 -2.59 -8.04 -16.68
N ARG A 4 -2.77 -9.29 -16.24
CA ARG A 4 -1.72 -10.30 -15.94
C ARG A 4 -0.41 -9.77 -15.32
N ALA A 5 -0.50 -9.07 -14.20
CA ALA A 5 0.67 -8.96 -13.34
C ALA A 5 1.01 -10.35 -12.80
N ASP A 6 2.25 -10.80 -12.99
CA ASP A 6 2.74 -12.01 -12.35
C ASP A 6 2.83 -11.75 -10.84
N PHE A 7 1.86 -12.29 -10.10
CA PHE A 7 1.82 -12.11 -8.66
C PHE A 7 3.07 -12.63 -7.95
N GLY A 8 3.78 -13.61 -8.52
CA GLY A 8 5.06 -14.07 -7.97
C GLY A 8 6.14 -12.99 -8.06
N ASP A 9 6.23 -12.29 -9.18
CA ASP A 9 7.16 -11.16 -9.35
C ASP A 9 6.76 -9.97 -8.46
N VAL A 10 5.46 -9.70 -8.32
CA VAL A 10 4.96 -8.67 -7.40
C VAL A 10 5.33 -8.99 -5.94
N GLU A 11 5.14 -10.25 -5.52
CA GLU A 11 5.54 -10.72 -4.18
C GLU A 11 7.05 -10.55 -3.98
N ASN A 12 7.88 -10.94 -4.95
CA ASN A 12 9.34 -10.82 -4.86
C ASN A 12 9.82 -9.37 -4.74
N VAL A 13 9.13 -8.42 -5.36
CA VAL A 13 9.50 -6.99 -5.33
C VAL A 13 9.00 -6.32 -4.05
N LEU A 14 7.81 -6.68 -3.56
CA LEU A 14 7.16 -5.97 -2.46
C LEU A 14 7.38 -6.60 -1.09
N CYS A 15 7.61 -7.91 -1.02
CA CYS A 15 7.59 -8.66 0.22
C CYS A 15 8.97 -9.04 0.75
N MET A 16 9.08 -9.13 2.07
CA MET A 16 10.15 -9.85 2.75
C MET A 16 10.11 -11.34 2.37
N PRO A 17 11.22 -12.09 2.49
CA PRO A 17 11.23 -13.53 2.24
C PRO A 17 10.14 -14.27 3.04
N GLY A 18 9.27 -15.00 2.35
CA GLY A 18 8.13 -15.72 2.93
C GLY A 18 6.82 -14.92 3.00
N GLY A 19 6.87 -13.61 2.73
CA GLY A 19 5.68 -12.77 2.54
C GLY A 19 5.01 -13.05 1.19
N HIS A 20 3.68 -12.99 1.15
CA HIS A 20 2.90 -13.34 -0.04
C HIS A 20 1.50 -12.72 -0.01
N PHE A 21 0.80 -12.76 -1.15
CA PHE A 21 -0.60 -12.42 -1.21
C PHE A 21 -1.46 -13.44 -0.44
N GLN A 22 -2.35 -12.93 0.40
CA GLN A 22 -3.44 -13.73 0.94
C GLN A 22 -4.41 -14.11 -0.18
N ARG A 23 -4.92 -15.34 -0.08
CA ARG A 23 -5.91 -15.89 -1.00
C ARG A 23 -7.17 -16.23 -0.23
N ASN A 24 -8.33 -15.94 -0.82
CA ASN A 24 -9.61 -16.34 -0.24
C ASN A 24 -9.82 -17.86 -0.39
N ARG A 25 -10.95 -18.38 0.11
CA ARG A 25 -11.29 -19.81 0.04
C ARG A 25 -11.35 -20.36 -1.39
N ASN A 26 -11.57 -19.49 -2.37
CA ASN A 26 -11.65 -19.86 -3.79
C ASN A 26 -10.27 -19.74 -4.48
N GLY A 27 -9.20 -19.45 -3.75
CA GLY A 27 -7.85 -19.29 -4.28
C GLY A 27 -7.58 -17.91 -4.92
N VAL A 28 -8.54 -16.98 -4.89
CA VAL A 28 -8.39 -15.64 -5.47
C VAL A 28 -7.52 -14.77 -4.57
N VAL A 29 -6.54 -14.10 -5.15
CA VAL A 29 -5.62 -13.16 -4.50
C VAL A 29 -6.39 -11.92 -4.00
N VAL A 30 -6.16 -11.51 -2.74
CA VAL A 30 -6.93 -10.44 -2.08
C VAL A 30 -6.07 -9.25 -1.68
N ASN A 31 -5.05 -9.48 -0.85
CA ASN A 31 -4.23 -8.44 -0.27
C ASN A 31 -2.86 -9.00 0.19
N ILE A 32 -1.93 -8.13 0.55
CA ILE A 32 -0.69 -8.46 1.26
C ILE A 32 -0.77 -7.83 2.64
N ARG A 33 -0.37 -8.52 3.70
CA ARG A 33 -0.28 -7.87 5.01
C ARG A 33 0.90 -6.92 5.04
N ARG A 34 0.73 -5.76 5.68
CA ARG A 34 1.81 -4.78 5.81
C ARG A 34 3.06 -5.34 6.48
N VAL A 35 2.92 -6.28 7.42
CA VAL A 35 4.06 -6.94 8.09
C VAL A 35 4.93 -7.73 7.12
N ASP A 36 4.35 -8.21 6.01
CA ASP A 36 5.03 -9.01 5.01
C ASP A 36 5.78 -8.14 3.99
N LEU A 37 5.57 -6.81 3.99
CA LEU A 37 6.21 -5.87 3.06
C LEU A 37 7.65 -5.51 3.46
N ILE A 38 8.51 -5.32 2.47
CA ILE A 38 9.84 -4.72 2.68
C ILE A 38 9.71 -3.26 3.16
N PRO A 39 10.70 -2.70 3.89
CA PRO A 39 10.65 -1.33 4.39
C PRO A 39 10.38 -0.28 3.29
N LEU A 40 10.97 -0.45 2.11
CA LEU A 40 10.76 0.45 0.98
C LEU A 40 9.31 0.42 0.45
N ALA A 41 8.70 -0.76 0.39
CA ALA A 41 7.31 -0.91 0.02
C ALA A 41 6.37 -0.32 1.09
N LYS A 42 6.70 -0.45 2.38
CA LYS A 42 5.97 0.21 3.49
C LYS A 42 5.99 1.74 3.33
N TYR A 43 7.12 2.31 2.90
CA TYR A 43 7.24 3.74 2.62
C TYR A 43 6.32 4.18 1.47
N TRP A 44 6.38 3.49 0.33
CA TRP A 44 5.51 3.80 -0.80
C TRP A 44 4.03 3.55 -0.52
N MET A 45 3.70 2.55 0.31
CA MET A 45 2.35 2.33 0.82
C MET A 45 1.86 3.56 1.57
N ALA A 46 2.66 4.09 2.50
CA ALA A 46 2.31 5.28 3.27
C ALA A 46 2.17 6.53 2.38
N PHE A 47 3.11 6.73 1.45
CA PHE A 47 3.06 7.83 0.48
C PHE A 47 1.79 7.77 -0.38
N SER A 48 1.47 6.58 -0.91
CA SER A 48 0.27 6.34 -1.70
C SER A 48 -0.99 6.60 -0.88
N HIS A 49 -1.07 6.09 0.36
CA HIS A 49 -2.21 6.30 1.26
C HIS A 49 -2.40 7.75 1.70
N ALA A 50 -1.34 8.54 1.68
CA ALA A 50 -1.42 9.96 1.98
C ALA A 50 -1.88 10.79 0.78
N ASN A 51 -1.43 10.46 -0.44
CA ASN A 51 -1.46 11.40 -1.57
C ASN A 51 -2.15 10.88 -2.84
N ILE A 52 -2.16 9.57 -3.08
CA ILE A 52 -2.60 8.98 -4.37
C ILE A 52 -3.88 8.19 -4.22
N GLN A 53 -3.94 7.31 -3.22
CA GLN A 53 -5.07 6.45 -2.95
C GLN A 53 -5.36 6.49 -1.45
N PRO A 54 -6.13 7.45 -0.92
CA PRO A 54 -6.46 7.51 0.49
C PRO A 54 -7.07 6.19 0.99
N CYS A 55 -6.68 5.75 2.19
CA CYS A 55 -7.24 4.57 2.85
C CYS A 55 -7.15 4.71 4.37
N SER A 56 -8.20 4.28 5.07
CA SER A 56 -8.26 4.23 6.54
C SER A 56 -7.60 2.97 7.12
N HIS A 57 -7.60 1.87 6.36
CA HIS A 57 -6.98 0.61 6.76
C HIS A 57 -5.53 0.55 6.29
N VAL A 58 -4.61 0.38 7.24
CA VAL A 58 -3.17 0.36 6.99
C VAL A 58 -2.52 -0.96 7.42
N SER A 59 -3.33 -1.97 7.75
CA SER A 59 -2.89 -3.32 8.12
C SER A 59 -2.44 -4.15 6.92
N ASP A 60 -2.97 -3.85 5.75
CA ASP A 60 -2.87 -4.63 4.53
C ASP A 60 -3.02 -3.72 3.31
N ILE A 61 -2.58 -4.23 2.17
CA ILE A 61 -2.64 -3.54 0.90
C ILE A 61 -3.37 -4.43 -0.12
N THR A 62 -4.41 -3.88 -0.74
CA THR A 62 -5.19 -4.58 -1.77
C THR A 62 -4.36 -4.79 -3.03
N VAL A 63 -4.81 -5.69 -3.91
CA VAL A 63 -4.15 -5.98 -5.19
C VAL A 63 -3.86 -4.72 -6.00
N SER A 64 -4.87 -3.88 -6.25
CA SER A 64 -4.70 -2.68 -7.07
C SER A 64 -3.63 -1.72 -6.55
N ARG A 65 -3.57 -1.56 -5.22
CA ARG A 65 -2.58 -0.71 -4.54
C ARG A 65 -1.19 -1.36 -4.55
N ALA A 66 -1.12 -2.68 -4.37
CA ALA A 66 0.13 -3.42 -4.51
C ALA A 66 0.71 -3.30 -5.93
N LEU A 67 -0.13 -3.36 -6.97
CA LEU A 67 0.31 -3.17 -8.35
C LEU A 67 0.85 -1.75 -8.59
N LEU A 68 0.22 -0.72 -8.02
CA LEU A 68 0.77 0.64 -8.09
C LEU A 68 2.17 0.70 -7.46
N LEU A 69 2.35 0.13 -6.27
CA LEU A 69 3.65 0.07 -5.59
C LEU A 69 4.69 -0.70 -6.42
N TYR A 70 4.31 -1.83 -7.00
CA TYR A 70 5.17 -2.63 -7.86
C TYR A 70 5.66 -1.80 -9.05
N CYS A 71 4.78 -1.08 -9.74
CA CYS A 71 5.15 -0.21 -10.84
C CYS A 71 6.14 0.87 -10.40
N VAL A 72 5.95 1.47 -9.22
CA VAL A 72 6.87 2.47 -8.68
C VAL A 72 8.25 1.86 -8.40
N LEU A 73 8.31 0.72 -7.70
CA LEU A 73 9.59 0.07 -7.35
C LEU A 73 10.35 -0.45 -8.57
N ARG A 74 9.63 -0.76 -9.65
CA ARG A 74 10.22 -1.20 -10.92
C ARG A 74 10.55 -0.05 -11.87
N GLY A 75 10.28 1.20 -11.49
CA GLY A 75 10.53 2.38 -12.34
C GLY A 75 9.65 2.42 -13.60
N MET A 76 8.47 1.81 -13.55
CA MET A 76 7.52 1.80 -14.66
C MET A 76 6.81 3.15 -14.79
N SER A 77 6.44 3.53 -16.01
CA SER A 77 5.62 4.72 -16.26
C SER A 77 4.21 4.53 -15.72
N ILE A 78 3.73 5.48 -14.90
CA ILE A 78 2.39 5.45 -14.29
C ILE A 78 1.68 6.75 -14.64
N ASN A 79 0.47 6.64 -15.19
CA ASN A 79 -0.41 7.80 -15.33
C ASN A 79 -1.07 8.11 -13.97
N ILE A 80 -0.39 8.92 -13.16
CA ILE A 80 -0.84 9.24 -11.80
C ILE A 80 -2.17 10.00 -11.77
N GLY A 81 -2.40 10.86 -12.78
CA GLY A 81 -3.64 11.60 -12.92
C GLY A 81 -4.83 10.67 -13.09
N GLN A 82 -4.69 9.62 -13.91
CA GLN A 82 -5.73 8.61 -14.08
C GLN A 82 -5.95 7.80 -12.81
N VAL A 83 -4.89 7.45 -12.06
CA VAL A 83 -5.02 6.71 -10.79
C VAL A 83 -5.83 7.52 -9.77
N ILE A 84 -5.52 8.81 -9.63
CA ILE A 84 -6.25 9.72 -8.72
C ILE A 84 -7.69 9.93 -9.20
N ALA A 85 -7.90 10.15 -10.50
CA ALA A 85 -9.26 10.31 -11.06
C ALA A 85 -10.12 9.07 -10.80
N ASN A 86 -9.57 7.87 -10.99
CA ASN A 86 -10.25 6.62 -10.70
C ASN A 86 -10.60 6.51 -9.22
N GLU A 87 -9.70 6.88 -8.31
CA GLU A 87 -10.02 6.83 -6.88
C GLU A 87 -11.11 7.84 -6.48
N ILE A 88 -11.07 9.06 -7.00
CA ILE A 88 -12.13 10.05 -6.78
C ILE A 88 -13.48 9.48 -7.28
N GLN A 89 -13.48 8.87 -8.46
CA GLN A 89 -14.68 8.26 -9.04
C GLN A 89 -15.20 7.09 -8.20
N VAL A 90 -14.32 6.21 -7.70
CA VAL A 90 -14.71 5.10 -6.81
C VAL A 90 -15.30 5.64 -5.51
N CYS A 91 -14.67 6.64 -4.88
CA CYS A 91 -15.19 7.29 -3.69
C CYS A 91 -16.57 7.92 -3.94
N ALA A 92 -16.73 8.67 -5.04
CA ALA A 92 -17.99 9.35 -5.37
C ALA A 92 -19.15 8.39 -5.65
N ASN A 93 -18.86 7.22 -6.22
CA ASN A 93 -19.87 6.21 -6.55
C ASN A 93 -20.17 5.23 -5.41
N THR A 94 -19.39 5.25 -4.33
CA THR A 94 -19.64 4.40 -3.17
C THR A 94 -20.85 4.93 -2.40
N MET A 95 -21.89 4.12 -2.22
CA MET A 95 -23.12 4.45 -1.47
C MET A 95 -22.90 4.59 0.06
N ASN A 96 -21.76 5.12 0.49
CA ASN A 96 -21.44 5.37 1.88
C ASN A 96 -21.16 6.86 2.08
N ASN A 97 -22.20 7.62 2.44
CA ASN A 97 -22.10 9.06 2.70
C ASN A 97 -21.22 9.40 3.92
N LYS A 98 -20.70 8.40 4.65
CA LYS A 98 -19.74 8.56 5.75
C LYS A 98 -18.30 8.25 5.34
N ALA A 99 -18.08 7.76 4.12
CA ALA A 99 -16.73 7.54 3.62
C ALA A 99 -16.04 8.90 3.43
N PRO A 100 -14.81 9.09 3.93
CA PRO A 100 -14.08 10.32 3.71
C PRO A 100 -13.84 10.50 2.21
N LEU A 101 -14.09 11.72 1.71
CA LEU A 101 -13.77 12.06 0.34
C LEU A 101 -12.24 12.12 0.21
N GLY A 102 -11.66 11.26 -0.63
CA GLY A 102 -10.24 11.35 -0.95
C GLY A 102 -9.91 12.69 -1.63
N HIS A 103 -8.71 13.22 -1.42
CA HIS A 103 -8.17 14.39 -2.14
C HIS A 103 -8.96 15.71 -2.00
N PRO A 104 -9.37 16.14 -0.79
CA PRO A 104 -10.21 17.31 -0.59
C PRO A 104 -9.59 18.61 -1.15
N SER A 105 -8.28 18.81 -1.00
CA SER A 105 -7.60 20.00 -1.55
C SER A 105 -7.61 20.03 -3.08
N LEU A 106 -7.35 18.89 -3.73
CA LEU A 106 -7.37 18.79 -5.19
C LEU A 106 -8.78 19.00 -5.73
N ILE A 107 -9.78 18.36 -5.13
CA ILE A 107 -11.18 18.51 -5.52
C ILE A 107 -11.62 19.97 -5.36
N THR A 108 -11.31 20.60 -4.22
CA THR A 108 -11.63 22.02 -3.98
C THR A 108 -11.01 22.92 -5.04
N HIS A 109 -9.74 22.71 -5.37
CA HIS A 109 -9.07 23.50 -6.40
C HIS A 109 -9.65 23.27 -7.80
N LEU A 110 -9.99 22.02 -8.16
CA LEU A 110 -10.66 21.72 -9.42
C LEU A 110 -12.06 22.38 -9.51
N CYS A 111 -12.81 22.40 -8.40
CA CYS A 111 -14.09 23.09 -8.30
C CYS A 111 -13.93 24.61 -8.47
N GLU A 112 -12.92 25.22 -7.84
CA GLU A 112 -12.59 26.63 -8.01
C GLU A 112 -12.27 26.98 -9.47
N LEU A 113 -11.48 26.14 -10.16
CA LEU A 113 -11.14 26.34 -11.56
C LEU A 113 -12.36 26.34 -12.50
N VAL A 114 -13.45 25.65 -12.13
CA VAL A 114 -14.72 25.66 -12.88
C VAL A 114 -15.73 26.69 -12.36
N GLY A 115 -15.30 27.60 -11.47
CA GLY A 115 -16.10 28.74 -11.00
C GLY A 115 -16.98 28.45 -9.78
N VAL A 116 -16.78 27.33 -9.07
CA VAL A 116 -17.49 27.08 -7.80
C VAL A 116 -16.97 28.05 -6.74
N ASN A 117 -17.89 28.75 -6.05
CA ASN A 117 -17.53 29.61 -4.94
C ASN A 117 -17.03 28.78 -3.74
N ILE A 118 -15.72 28.82 -3.49
CA ILE A 118 -15.07 28.11 -2.38
C ILE A 118 -14.91 28.98 -1.12
N SER A 119 -15.42 30.21 -1.07
CA SER A 119 -15.20 31.12 0.08
C SER A 119 -15.80 30.67 1.42
N ALA A 120 -16.63 29.62 1.43
CA ALA A 120 -17.28 29.10 2.63
C ALA A 120 -16.71 27.72 3.06
N PRO A 121 -16.40 27.52 4.36
CA PRO A 121 -15.87 26.25 4.91
C PRO A 121 -16.84 25.06 4.82
N PRO A 122 -16.37 23.80 5.03
CA PRO A 122 -15.13 23.43 5.72
C PRO A 122 -13.95 23.12 4.79
N PHE A 123 -12.81 23.77 5.04
CA PHE A 123 -11.52 23.35 4.49
C PHE A 123 -10.86 22.36 5.43
N GLU A 124 -10.53 21.17 4.94
CA GLU A 124 -9.66 20.26 5.69
C GLU A 124 -8.24 20.83 5.78
N ARG A 125 -7.60 20.64 6.94
CA ARG A 125 -6.19 20.96 7.09
C ARG A 125 -5.34 19.96 6.32
N HIS A 126 -4.27 20.44 5.71
CA HIS A 126 -3.25 19.57 5.14
C HIS A 126 -2.75 18.56 6.17
N ARG A 127 -2.54 17.32 5.73
CA ARG A 127 -1.90 16.30 6.57
C ARG A 127 -0.46 16.74 6.90
N LYS A 128 0.05 16.26 8.04
CA LYS A 128 1.47 16.46 8.40
C LYS A 128 2.36 15.90 7.29
N ALA A 129 3.51 16.53 7.07
CA ALA A 129 4.51 16.04 6.13
C ALA A 129 4.93 14.60 6.49
N ILE A 130 5.23 13.80 5.46
CA ILE A 130 5.86 12.50 5.65
C ILE A 130 7.34 12.76 5.91
N ASP A 131 7.74 12.72 7.18
CA ASP A 131 9.09 13.02 7.64
C ASP A 131 9.83 11.75 8.13
N GLU A 132 11.06 11.92 8.60
CA GLU A 132 11.86 10.82 9.14
C GLU A 132 11.23 10.17 10.37
N ALA A 133 10.51 10.95 11.20
CA ALA A 133 9.83 10.43 12.37
C ALA A 133 8.68 9.49 11.96
N TYR A 134 7.90 9.88 10.94
CA TYR A 134 6.90 9.03 10.32
C TYR A 134 7.54 7.73 9.79
N TYR A 135 8.69 7.82 9.11
CA TYR A 135 9.41 6.64 8.64
C TYR A 135 9.80 5.70 9.79
N LYS A 136 10.42 6.21 10.85
CA LYS A 136 10.84 5.39 11.99
C LYS A 136 9.65 4.70 12.67
N GLN A 137 8.53 5.41 12.80
CA GLN A 137 7.33 4.87 13.42
C GLN A 137 6.64 3.79 12.58
N TYR A 138 6.59 3.96 11.26
CA TYR A 138 5.75 3.13 10.38
C TYR A 138 6.54 2.17 9.46
N CYS A 139 7.84 2.38 9.24
CA CYS A 139 8.63 1.61 8.27
C CYS A 139 9.92 1.03 8.86
N GLY A 140 10.56 1.70 9.81
CA GLY A 140 11.91 1.35 10.31
C GLY A 140 12.02 0.18 11.30
N GLY A 141 10.91 -0.47 11.67
CA GLY A 141 10.88 -1.46 12.76
C GLY A 141 11.59 -2.80 12.52
N ASP A 142 12.07 -3.10 11.30
CA ASP A 142 12.51 -4.46 10.92
C ASP A 142 13.98 -4.59 10.46
N GLU A 143 14.79 -3.53 10.47
CA GLU A 143 16.21 -3.66 10.08
C GLU A 143 17.05 -4.41 11.14
N ALA A 144 16.68 -4.34 12.42
CA ALA A 144 17.45 -4.98 13.50
C ALA A 144 17.21 -6.50 13.63
N ALA A 145 16.20 -7.07 12.97
CA ALA A 145 15.85 -8.49 13.09
C ALA A 145 16.46 -9.37 11.99
N GLN A 146 17.19 -8.80 11.02
CA GLN A 146 17.62 -9.52 9.80
C GLN A 146 19.02 -10.14 9.84
N LEU A 147 19.73 -10.09 10.97
CA LEU A 147 20.94 -10.91 11.16
C LEU A 147 20.59 -12.24 11.86
N VAL A 148 19.66 -13.01 11.32
CA VAL A 148 19.51 -14.42 11.74
C VAL A 148 20.24 -15.29 10.71
N PRO A 149 21.36 -15.93 11.07
CA PRO A 149 22.04 -16.84 10.15
C PRO A 149 21.14 -18.05 9.88
N ALA A 150 21.19 -18.52 8.63
CA ALA A 150 20.42 -19.64 8.11
C ALA A 150 20.35 -20.80 9.13
N ARG A 151 19.11 -21.18 9.49
CA ARG A 151 18.85 -22.33 10.36
C ARG A 151 19.52 -23.57 9.77
N ARG A 152 20.56 -24.06 10.45
CA ARG A 152 21.25 -25.32 10.11
C ARG A 152 20.23 -26.46 10.03
N PRO A 153 20.38 -27.41 9.09
CA PRO A 153 19.48 -28.56 9.02
C PRO A 153 19.59 -29.37 10.33
N ARG A 154 18.43 -29.72 10.88
CA ARG A 154 18.29 -30.53 12.10
C ARG A 154 19.05 -31.84 11.91
N ARG A 155 20.10 -32.06 12.72
CA ARG A 155 20.82 -33.34 12.82
C ARG A 155 19.80 -34.46 13.05
N GLY A 156 19.83 -35.47 12.18
CA GLY A 156 18.98 -36.65 12.25
C GLY A 156 19.10 -37.36 13.60
N ARG A 157 17.95 -37.77 14.12
CA ARG A 157 17.81 -38.60 15.32
C ARG A 157 18.40 -39.99 14.99
N ARG A 158 19.45 -40.38 15.71
CA ARG A 158 20.07 -41.72 15.59
C ARG A 158 19.10 -42.77 16.17
N PRO A 159 18.97 -43.98 15.58
CA PRO A 159 18.11 -45.02 16.14
C PRO A 159 18.75 -45.62 17.41
N PRO A 160 17.95 -46.16 18.35
CA PRO A 160 18.47 -46.87 19.51
C PRO A 160 19.02 -48.24 19.08
N HIS A 161 20.21 -48.57 19.58
CA HIS A 161 20.76 -49.92 19.59
C HIS A 161 20.53 -50.53 20.98
N GLY A 162 20.14 -51.81 21.01
CA GLY A 162 20.14 -52.65 22.21
C GLY A 162 18.78 -52.77 22.87
#